data_AF-A0A1Q8WW52-F1
#
_entry.id   AF-A0A1Q8WW52-F1
#
_cell.length_a   1.000
_cell.length_b   1.000
_cell.length_c   1.000
_cell.angle_alpha   90.00
_cell.angle_beta   90.00
_cell.angle_gamma   90.00
#
_symmetry.space_group_name_H-M   'P 1'
#
loop_
_entity.id
_entity.type
_entity.pdbx_description
1 polymer ?
#
loop_
_entity_poly.entity_id
_entity_poly.type
_entity_poly.pdbx_seq_one_letter_code
_entity_poly.pdbx_strand_id
1 'polypeptide(L)'
;MRTGENPSQITFDHPDGARSTPRADSSDPLGRPSRQSPPDPATPGAPGAPAGPVVAPGLSALPDDHTDELEPSPREECGVFGVWAPGEDVSRLTYFGLYALQHRGQESAGIATSNGSQILVYKDLGLVSQVFDDQALSNLTGHIAVGHVRYATQGATTWENAQPMLGPAAGSTLALAHNGNLTNTRELMDAVRATSGEDLSGELGRGSSTDTAVLAALLNLVSEHGALEGWDSAADVLTSGITDDAELDAAYLAPAPLSVQQAAHRVLPMLRGAFSLVFMDERTLYAARDPHGVRPLVLGRLGNGWAVASETAALDIIGAAFVREIEPGELIEIDEDGVRSTRFATARRAGCVFEYVYLARPDTRIAGRSVITSRNEMGAALAREHPVEADLVIATPESGTPAAIGYAQASGIPYGQGLVKNAYVGRTFIQPTQTLRQLGIRLKLNPLREVIEGKRLVVVDDSIVRGNTQRALVRMLREAGAAEVHVRISSPPVMWPCFYGIDFATRAELIATGMSVEEICQSIGADSLGFLSVEGMVAASGQKADELCMACFTGDYPIPPPVRSLTAAAIPVRRVPTAYRGRRREEADHADRTVPPGSITRPDLASGSPLGSTT
;
A
#
# COMPACT_ATOMS: atom_id res chain seq x y z
N MET A 1 6.47 53.53 -13.05
CA MET A 1 7.85 54.06 -12.84
C MET A 1 8.68 52.86 -12.36
N ARG A 2 9.80 52.51 -13.00
CA ARG A 2 11.18 52.99 -12.70
C ARG A 2 11.49 52.99 -11.19
N THR A 3 12.56 52.41 -10.65
CA THR A 3 13.64 51.48 -11.09
C THR A 3 14.28 51.00 -9.75
N GLY A 4 14.84 49.81 -9.52
CA GLY A 4 15.69 49.00 -10.37
C GLY A 4 17.16 49.33 -10.09
N GLU A 5 17.80 48.71 -9.09
CA GLU A 5 19.28 48.69 -8.97
C GLU A 5 19.83 47.56 -8.05
N ASN A 6 20.80 46.85 -8.59
CA ASN A 6 21.75 45.85 -8.07
C ASN A 6 22.89 45.84 -9.12
N PRO A 7 24.17 45.43 -8.90
CA PRO A 7 24.68 44.57 -7.83
C PRO A 7 26.02 45.06 -7.22
N SER A 8 26.72 44.18 -6.49
CA SER A 8 28.18 44.26 -6.31
C SER A 8 28.81 42.87 -6.44
N GLN A 9 29.92 42.77 -7.18
CA GLN A 9 30.65 41.52 -7.45
C GLN A 9 31.89 41.38 -6.54
N ILE A 10 32.29 40.15 -6.24
CA ILE A 10 33.68 39.79 -5.91
C ILE A 10 34.01 38.49 -6.65
N THR A 11 35.18 38.42 -7.29
CA THR A 11 35.68 37.28 -8.08
C THR A 11 37.21 37.19 -7.97
N PHE A 12 37.77 36.09 -8.49
CA PHE A 12 39.20 35.73 -8.58
C PHE A 12 39.85 35.19 -7.28
N ASP A 13 40.78 34.23 -7.32
CA ASP A 13 41.41 33.59 -8.50
C ASP A 13 41.81 32.11 -8.32
N HIS A 14 42.17 31.47 -9.43
CA HIS A 14 42.75 30.11 -9.52
C HIS A 14 44.29 30.12 -9.35
N PRO A 15 44.94 28.94 -9.30
CA PRO A 15 45.90 28.65 -10.38
C PRO A 15 45.94 27.17 -10.86
N ASP A 16 46.58 26.96 -12.02
CA ASP A 16 46.73 25.70 -12.77
C ASP A 16 47.83 24.73 -12.28
N GLY A 17 47.82 23.47 -12.78
CA GLY A 17 48.86 22.45 -12.51
C GLY A 17 48.78 21.19 -13.41
N ALA A 18 49.07 21.33 -14.70
CA ALA A 18 48.74 20.35 -15.75
C ALA A 18 49.58 19.04 -15.85
N ARG A 19 48.89 17.92 -16.24
CA ARG A 19 49.35 16.74 -17.04
C ARG A 19 50.51 15.88 -16.47
N SER A 20 50.62 14.55 -16.73
CA SER A 20 50.46 13.83 -18.00
C SER A 20 50.26 12.30 -17.86
N THR A 21 49.92 11.62 -18.96
CA THR A 21 49.94 10.14 -19.12
C THR A 21 51.28 9.62 -19.63
N PRO A 22 51.56 8.30 -19.52
CA PRO A 22 51.87 7.50 -20.71
C PRO A 22 51.26 6.07 -20.70
N ARG A 23 51.58 5.28 -21.74
CA ARG A 23 51.12 3.89 -21.98
C ARG A 23 52.31 2.90 -22.08
N ALA A 24 52.05 1.68 -21.62
CA ALA A 24 52.45 0.37 -22.20
C ALA A 24 53.90 -0.18 -22.11
N ASP A 25 53.92 -1.52 -22.22
CA ASP A 25 54.94 -2.46 -22.73
C ASP A 25 56.19 -2.91 -21.91
N SER A 26 56.02 -4.08 -21.29
CA SER A 26 56.76 -5.34 -21.62
C SER A 26 57.94 -5.85 -20.76
N SER A 27 58.15 -7.17 -20.90
CA SER A 27 59.30 -8.03 -20.52
C SER A 27 59.38 -8.66 -19.11
N ASP A 28 59.58 -9.99 -19.15
CA ASP A 28 59.88 -11.00 -18.11
C ASP A 28 61.43 -11.10 -17.94
N PRO A 29 62.10 -12.05 -17.21
CA PRO A 29 61.61 -13.10 -16.31
C PRO A 29 62.42 -13.32 -14.99
N LEU A 30 62.04 -14.35 -14.21
CA LEU A 30 62.88 -15.42 -13.56
C LEU A 30 62.58 -15.69 -12.07
N GLY A 31 62.39 -16.98 -11.71
CA GLY A 31 62.38 -17.44 -10.30
C GLY A 31 61.58 -18.72 -9.98
N ARG A 32 62.09 -19.92 -10.31
CA ARG A 32 61.56 -21.24 -9.90
C ARG A 32 62.71 -22.12 -9.38
N PRO A 33 62.51 -23.08 -8.44
CA PRO A 33 61.81 -24.36 -8.72
C PRO A 33 60.94 -24.85 -7.50
N SER A 34 60.44 -26.09 -7.33
CA SER A 34 60.69 -27.42 -7.94
C SER A 34 59.57 -28.47 -7.74
N ARG A 35 59.28 -29.28 -8.79
CA ARG A 35 58.98 -30.76 -8.83
C ARG A 35 57.81 -31.35 -7.96
N GLN A 36 57.11 -32.46 -8.31
CA GLN A 36 57.21 -33.41 -9.44
C GLN A 36 55.89 -34.19 -9.74
N SER A 37 55.87 -34.95 -10.85
CA SER A 37 54.82 -35.88 -11.36
C SER A 37 55.53 -37.01 -12.17
N PRO A 38 54.92 -38.12 -12.69
CA PRO A 38 53.60 -38.33 -13.35
C PRO A 38 52.87 -39.58 -12.74
N PRO A 39 52.18 -40.59 -13.37
CA PRO A 39 51.91 -40.98 -14.78
C PRO A 39 50.44 -41.42 -15.13
N ASP A 40 50.30 -42.15 -16.25
CA ASP A 40 49.13 -42.71 -16.99
C ASP A 40 49.58 -44.07 -17.63
N PRO A 41 48.88 -44.83 -18.54
CA PRO A 41 47.47 -44.88 -19.03
C PRO A 41 46.86 -46.32 -19.18
N ALA A 42 45.61 -46.50 -19.71
CA ALA A 42 45.18 -47.54 -20.72
C ALA A 42 43.63 -47.71 -20.92
N THR A 43 43.22 -48.34 -22.04
CA THR A 43 41.85 -48.49 -22.64
C THR A 43 41.36 -49.98 -22.74
N PRO A 44 40.20 -50.37 -23.36
CA PRO A 44 38.96 -49.68 -23.80
C PRO A 44 37.60 -50.39 -23.43
N GLY A 45 36.44 -49.80 -23.77
CA GLY A 45 35.12 -50.50 -23.83
C GLY A 45 33.92 -49.60 -24.19
N ALA A 46 32.94 -50.10 -24.96
CA ALA A 46 31.72 -49.39 -25.41
C ALA A 46 30.61 -50.36 -25.89
N PRO A 47 29.36 -49.95 -26.19
CA PRO A 47 28.74 -48.62 -26.02
C PRO A 47 27.42 -48.61 -25.21
N GLY A 48 26.97 -47.42 -24.82
CA GLY A 48 25.59 -47.14 -24.37
C GLY A 48 25.11 -45.82 -24.98
N ALA A 49 23.85 -45.73 -25.39
CA ALA A 49 23.36 -44.57 -26.16
C ALA A 49 23.29 -43.28 -25.31
N PRO A 50 23.63 -42.11 -25.87
CA PRO A 50 23.39 -40.83 -25.20
C PRO A 50 21.89 -40.57 -25.14
N ALA A 51 21.38 -40.23 -23.96
CA ALA A 51 20.04 -39.68 -23.83
C ALA A 51 19.98 -38.33 -24.59
N GLY A 52 18.94 -38.14 -25.39
CA GLY A 52 18.70 -36.86 -26.07
C GLY A 52 18.40 -35.72 -25.07
N PRO A 53 18.46 -34.46 -25.51
CA PRO A 53 18.09 -33.33 -24.66
C PRO A 53 16.66 -33.53 -24.14
N VAL A 54 16.47 -33.36 -22.82
CA VAL A 54 15.15 -33.44 -22.20
C VAL A 54 14.36 -32.21 -22.62
N VAL A 55 13.58 -32.35 -23.69
CA VAL A 55 12.57 -31.37 -24.09
C VAL A 55 11.57 -31.26 -22.94
N ALA A 56 11.52 -30.09 -22.29
CA ALA A 56 10.49 -29.80 -21.30
C ALA A 56 9.11 -30.00 -21.96
N PRO A 57 8.15 -30.66 -21.32
CA PRO A 57 6.80 -30.79 -21.86
C PRO A 57 6.26 -29.39 -22.15
N GLY A 58 5.89 -29.14 -23.41
CA GLY A 58 5.27 -27.87 -23.78
C GLY A 58 4.02 -27.67 -22.93
N LEU A 59 3.94 -26.53 -22.24
CA LEU A 59 2.73 -26.12 -21.54
C LEU A 59 1.61 -26.02 -22.58
N SER A 60 0.72 -27.00 -22.56
CA SER A 60 -0.53 -26.93 -23.32
C SER A 60 -1.25 -25.65 -22.92
N ALA A 61 -1.70 -24.87 -23.91
CA ALA A 61 -2.40 -23.62 -23.67
C ALA A 61 -3.48 -23.80 -22.60
N LEU A 62 -3.52 -22.86 -21.64
CA LEU A 62 -4.55 -22.84 -20.61
C LEU A 62 -5.93 -22.80 -21.29
N PRO A 63 -6.94 -23.50 -20.76
CA PRO A 63 -8.29 -23.46 -21.34
C PRO A 63 -8.86 -22.03 -21.28
N ASP A 64 -9.60 -21.63 -22.32
CA ASP A 64 -10.22 -20.31 -22.50
C ASP A 64 -11.39 -20.01 -21.52
N ASP A 65 -11.25 -20.32 -20.23
CA ASP A 65 -12.22 -19.93 -19.18
C ASP A 65 -11.98 -18.48 -18.72
N HIS A 66 -11.83 -17.59 -19.69
CA HIS A 66 -11.66 -16.15 -19.49
C HIS A 66 -13.01 -15.50 -19.18
N THR A 67 -13.33 -15.39 -17.90
CA THR A 67 -14.47 -14.59 -17.45
C THR A 67 -14.23 -13.10 -17.74
N ASP A 68 -15.16 -12.47 -18.47
CA ASP A 68 -15.21 -11.01 -18.67
C ASP A 68 -15.58 -10.23 -17.37
N GLU A 69 -15.12 -10.68 -16.20
CA GLU A 69 -15.22 -9.87 -14.99
C GLU A 69 -14.13 -8.81 -15.00
N LEU A 70 -14.57 -7.57 -14.82
CA LEU A 70 -13.66 -6.45 -14.63
C LEU A 70 -12.88 -6.65 -13.33
N GLU A 71 -11.56 -6.60 -13.40
CA GLU A 71 -10.75 -6.63 -12.20
C GLU A 71 -10.97 -5.35 -11.38
N PRO A 72 -10.91 -5.42 -10.03
CA PRO A 72 -10.53 -4.26 -9.27
C PRO A 72 -9.12 -3.84 -9.72
N SER A 73 -8.86 -2.54 -9.83
CA SER A 73 -7.48 -2.05 -9.94
C SER A 73 -6.65 -2.59 -8.77
N PRO A 74 -5.32 -2.74 -8.93
CA PRO A 74 -4.43 -3.10 -7.84
C PRO A 74 -4.74 -2.28 -6.59
N ARG A 75 -4.96 -2.99 -5.50
CA ARG A 75 -5.77 -2.46 -4.41
C ARG A 75 -4.90 -1.66 -3.45
N GLU A 76 -5.40 -0.48 -3.13
CA GLU A 76 -4.64 0.53 -2.40
C GLU A 76 -4.38 0.13 -0.95
N GLU A 77 -3.40 0.78 -0.34
CA GLU A 77 -2.97 0.54 1.04
C GLU A 77 -4.02 1.00 2.06
N CYS A 78 -3.81 0.73 3.35
CA CYS A 78 -4.61 1.43 4.37
C CYS A 78 -4.15 2.89 4.55
N GLY A 79 -5.00 3.75 5.09
CA GLY A 79 -4.65 5.12 5.51
C GLY A 79 -4.75 5.26 7.02
N VAL A 80 -3.69 5.79 7.65
CA VAL A 80 -3.66 6.12 9.09
C VAL A 80 -3.65 7.63 9.30
N PHE A 81 -4.33 8.07 10.35
CA PHE A 81 -4.36 9.45 10.81
C PHE A 81 -4.35 9.51 12.35
N GLY A 82 -3.80 10.56 12.93
CA GLY A 82 -3.98 10.90 14.34
C GLY A 82 -3.86 12.40 14.58
N VAL A 83 -4.48 12.89 15.64
CA VAL A 83 -4.41 14.30 16.05
C VAL A 83 -4.40 14.39 17.57
N TRP A 84 -3.55 15.26 18.10
CA TRP A 84 -3.55 15.70 19.49
C TRP A 84 -3.71 17.21 19.49
N ALA A 85 -4.86 17.72 19.93
CA ALA A 85 -5.21 19.14 19.83
C ALA A 85 -6.26 19.57 20.89
N PRO A 86 -5.82 19.91 22.13
CA PRO A 86 -6.70 20.46 23.15
C PRO A 86 -7.44 21.73 22.71
N GLY A 87 -8.77 21.69 22.82
CA GLY A 87 -9.66 22.79 22.45
C GLY A 87 -10.22 22.71 21.02
N GLU A 88 -9.73 21.80 20.18
CA GLU A 88 -10.20 21.60 18.81
C GLU A 88 -11.18 20.41 18.70
N ASP A 89 -12.01 20.39 17.64
CA ASP A 89 -12.91 19.27 17.33
C ASP A 89 -12.12 18.11 16.67
N VAL A 90 -11.48 17.28 17.48
CA VAL A 90 -10.60 16.21 17.00
C VAL A 90 -11.31 15.11 16.20
N SER A 91 -12.62 14.89 16.37
CA SER A 91 -13.35 13.90 15.56
C SER A 91 -13.67 14.46 14.18
N ARG A 92 -14.05 15.74 14.05
CA ARG A 92 -14.21 16.38 12.74
C ARG A 92 -12.86 16.59 12.03
N LEU A 93 -11.79 16.96 12.74
CA LEU A 93 -10.44 17.00 12.16
C LEU A 93 -10.03 15.61 11.63
N THR A 94 -10.27 14.54 12.39
CA THR A 94 -10.00 13.17 11.95
C THR A 94 -10.88 12.76 10.76
N TYR A 95 -12.17 13.12 10.76
CA TYR A 95 -13.06 12.87 9.64
C TYR A 95 -12.52 13.49 8.34
N PHE A 96 -12.11 14.77 8.36
CA PHE A 96 -11.55 15.43 7.18
C PHE A 96 -10.18 14.86 6.78
N GLY A 97 -9.32 14.52 7.74
CA GLY A 97 -8.05 13.83 7.50
C GLY A 97 -8.21 12.46 6.85
N LEU A 98 -9.20 11.66 7.29
CA LEU A 98 -9.54 10.38 6.67
C LEU A 98 -10.22 10.54 5.31
N TYR A 99 -11.05 11.57 5.15
CA TYR A 99 -11.66 11.89 3.85
C TYR A 99 -10.59 12.27 2.81
N ALA A 100 -9.50 12.93 3.22
CA ALA A 100 -8.34 13.18 2.37
C ALA A 100 -7.63 11.88 1.93
N LEU A 101 -7.56 10.89 2.82
CA LEU A 101 -6.96 9.57 2.61
C LEU A 101 -7.94 8.53 2.01
N GLN A 102 -9.18 8.92 1.69
CA GLN A 102 -10.28 8.01 1.28
C GLN A 102 -9.96 7.14 0.05
N HIS A 103 -9.01 7.54 -0.80
CA HIS A 103 -8.51 6.75 -1.91
C HIS A 103 -7.94 5.40 -1.41
N ARG A 104 -7.02 5.47 -0.44
CA ARG A 104 -6.34 4.33 0.21
C ARG A 104 -7.32 3.25 0.66
N GLY A 105 -8.17 3.56 1.63
CA GLY A 105 -9.10 2.59 2.20
C GLY A 105 -10.56 2.87 1.83
N GLN A 106 -11.23 1.91 1.20
CA GLN A 106 -12.64 2.03 0.76
C GLN A 106 -13.54 0.88 1.28
N GLU A 107 -13.08 0.13 2.29
CA GLU A 107 -13.82 -1.02 2.85
C GLU A 107 -14.45 -0.76 4.21
N SER A 108 -13.75 -0.03 5.06
CA SER A 108 -14.24 0.43 6.35
C SER A 108 -13.50 1.68 6.76
N ALA A 109 -14.13 2.45 7.64
CA ALA A 109 -13.52 3.59 8.31
C ALA A 109 -13.75 3.48 9.82
N GLY A 110 -12.87 4.07 10.60
CA GLY A 110 -12.98 4.10 12.05
C GLY A 110 -12.26 5.29 12.67
N ILE A 111 -12.81 5.76 13.79
CA ILE A 111 -12.26 6.85 14.60
C ILE A 111 -12.35 6.42 16.06
N ALA A 112 -11.21 6.54 16.75
CA ALA A 112 -11.11 6.49 18.20
C ALA A 112 -10.86 7.91 18.72
N THR A 113 -11.49 8.32 19.81
CA THR A 113 -11.19 9.58 20.51
C THR A 113 -10.92 9.36 21.99
N SER A 114 -9.98 10.13 22.54
CA SER A 114 -9.74 10.20 23.99
C SER A 114 -9.99 11.60 24.53
N ASN A 115 -10.62 11.66 25.71
CA ASN A 115 -10.82 12.87 26.49
C ASN A 115 -9.76 13.10 27.58
N GLY A 116 -8.75 12.24 27.70
CA GLY A 116 -7.76 12.25 28.79
C GLY A 116 -7.98 11.19 29.87
N SER A 117 -9.10 10.44 29.84
CA SER A 117 -9.45 9.45 30.86
C SER A 117 -10.20 8.20 30.36
N GLN A 118 -10.65 8.19 29.11
CA GLN A 118 -11.33 7.06 28.47
C GLN A 118 -11.22 7.18 26.95
N ILE A 119 -11.11 6.04 26.27
CA ILE A 119 -11.16 5.95 24.81
C ILE A 119 -12.57 5.49 24.36
N LEU A 120 -13.18 6.23 23.44
CA LEU A 120 -14.36 5.80 22.69
C LEU A 120 -13.95 5.46 21.25
N VAL A 121 -14.49 4.37 20.69
CA VAL A 121 -14.23 3.97 19.29
C VAL A 121 -15.54 3.76 18.55
N TYR A 122 -15.63 4.30 17.34
CA TYR A 122 -16.68 4.01 16.38
C TYR A 122 -16.05 3.61 15.04
N LYS A 123 -16.51 2.49 14.48
CA LYS A 123 -16.03 1.94 13.20
C LYS A 123 -17.12 1.11 12.53
N ASP A 124 -17.21 1.18 11.21
CA ASP A 124 -18.12 0.32 10.42
C ASP A 124 -17.61 0.16 8.98
N LEU A 125 -18.25 -0.72 8.21
CA LEU A 125 -17.96 -0.98 6.79
C LEU A 125 -18.51 0.15 5.91
N GLY A 126 -17.74 0.54 4.90
CA GLY A 126 -18.08 1.60 3.94
C GLY A 126 -17.04 2.72 3.85
N LEU A 127 -17.43 3.80 3.18
CA LEU A 127 -16.66 5.03 3.03
C LEU A 127 -16.76 5.90 4.30
N VAL A 128 -15.82 6.82 4.51
CA VAL A 128 -15.78 7.75 5.65
C VAL A 128 -17.10 8.52 5.78
N SER A 129 -17.63 9.05 4.67
CA SER A 129 -18.92 9.76 4.62
C SER A 129 -20.18 8.87 4.62
N GLN A 130 -20.01 7.55 4.78
CA GLN A 130 -21.10 6.58 5.00
C GLN A 130 -21.10 6.06 6.44
N VAL A 131 -19.91 5.92 7.04
CA VAL A 131 -19.72 5.51 8.43
C VAL A 131 -19.98 6.67 9.39
N PHE A 132 -19.59 7.90 9.05
CA PHE A 132 -19.69 9.05 9.95
C PHE A 132 -20.69 10.09 9.47
N ASP A 133 -21.75 10.28 10.27
CA ASP A 133 -22.62 11.47 10.23
C ASP A 133 -22.31 12.44 11.39
N ASP A 134 -22.98 13.60 11.41
CA ASP A 134 -22.83 14.58 12.48
C ASP A 134 -23.21 14.04 13.87
N GLN A 135 -24.07 13.02 13.96
CA GLN A 135 -24.46 12.42 15.25
C GLN A 135 -23.34 11.49 15.76
N ALA A 136 -22.74 10.67 14.90
CA ALA A 136 -21.58 9.84 15.25
C ALA A 136 -20.39 10.71 15.68
N LEU A 137 -20.06 11.74 14.89
CA LEU A 137 -18.94 12.65 15.19
C LEU A 137 -19.15 13.45 16.47
N SER A 138 -20.37 13.91 16.75
CA SER A 138 -20.66 14.68 17.99
C SER A 138 -20.66 13.84 19.26
N ASN A 139 -20.71 12.50 19.18
CA ASN A 139 -20.49 11.61 20.32
C ASN A 139 -18.99 11.32 20.57
N LEU A 140 -18.18 11.38 19.51
CA LEU A 140 -16.72 11.20 19.55
C LEU A 140 -16.02 12.46 20.10
N THR A 141 -16.24 12.74 21.38
CA THR A 141 -15.60 13.87 22.07
C THR A 141 -14.19 13.53 22.54
N GLY A 142 -13.31 14.53 22.61
CA GLY A 142 -11.94 14.34 23.06
C GLY A 142 -11.02 15.54 22.81
N HIS A 143 -9.73 15.34 23.08
CA HIS A 143 -8.63 16.18 22.60
C HIS A 143 -7.51 15.37 21.90
N ILE A 144 -7.69 14.04 21.82
CA ILE A 144 -6.86 13.12 21.06
C ILE A 144 -7.77 12.29 20.17
N ALA A 145 -7.34 11.98 18.95
CA ALA A 145 -8.02 11.03 18.09
C ALA A 145 -7.05 10.22 17.21
N VAL A 146 -7.45 8.99 16.89
CA VAL A 146 -6.77 8.10 15.94
C VAL A 146 -7.80 7.62 14.92
N GLY A 147 -7.48 7.73 13.64
CA GLY A 147 -8.35 7.40 12.53
C GLY A 147 -7.75 6.35 11.59
N HIS A 148 -8.62 5.57 10.95
CA HIS A 148 -8.24 4.62 9.91
C HIS A 148 -9.22 4.59 8.74
N VAL A 149 -8.68 4.37 7.53
CA VAL A 149 -9.43 3.90 6.37
C VAL A 149 -8.79 2.61 5.85
N ARG A 150 -9.59 1.55 5.70
CA ARG A 150 -9.10 0.19 5.41
C ARG A 150 -9.27 -0.23 3.96
N TYR A 151 -8.25 -0.92 3.44
CA TYR A 151 -8.41 -1.96 2.42
C TYR A 151 -8.04 -3.33 3.02
N ALA A 152 -8.68 -4.41 2.58
CA ALA A 152 -8.22 -5.78 2.89
C ALA A 152 -6.90 -6.10 2.18
N THR A 153 -5.78 -5.73 2.81
CA THR A 153 -4.44 -6.25 2.52
C THR A 153 -4.23 -7.62 3.19
N GLN A 154 -4.64 -7.72 4.46
CA GLN A 154 -4.69 -8.94 5.26
C GLN A 154 -6.05 -9.03 5.99
N GLY A 155 -6.59 -10.24 6.09
CA GLY A 155 -7.90 -10.52 6.69
C GLY A 155 -9.08 -10.14 5.79
N ALA A 156 -10.19 -10.88 5.90
CA ALA A 156 -11.38 -10.63 5.09
C ALA A 156 -12.03 -9.26 5.38
N THR A 157 -12.84 -8.76 4.44
CA THR A 157 -13.65 -7.54 4.63
C THR A 157 -14.81 -7.80 5.59
N THR A 158 -14.52 -7.75 6.90
CA THR A 158 -15.50 -7.93 7.98
C THR A 158 -15.31 -6.85 9.05
N TRP A 159 -16.35 -6.64 9.88
CA TRP A 159 -16.37 -5.56 10.87
C TRP A 159 -15.28 -5.74 11.95
N GLU A 160 -14.98 -6.99 12.31
CA GLU A 160 -13.93 -7.37 13.28
C GLU A 160 -12.51 -7.10 12.76
N ASN A 161 -12.35 -6.87 11.45
CA ASN A 161 -11.07 -6.48 10.83
C ASN A 161 -10.99 -4.97 10.55
N ALA A 162 -12.06 -4.19 10.80
CA ALA A 162 -12.01 -2.74 10.75
C ALA A 162 -11.17 -2.18 11.92
N GLN A 163 -10.45 -1.09 11.67
CA GLN A 163 -9.60 -0.42 12.65
C GLN A 163 -10.17 0.99 12.97
N PRO A 164 -9.77 1.68 14.05
CA PRO A 164 -8.81 1.27 15.08
C PRO A 164 -9.17 -0.04 15.79
N MET A 165 -8.15 -0.81 16.13
CA MET A 165 -8.26 -1.95 17.06
C MET A 165 -8.22 -1.40 18.49
N LEU A 166 -9.14 -1.87 19.34
CA LEU A 166 -9.21 -1.47 20.75
C LEU A 166 -8.81 -2.66 21.62
N GLY A 167 -7.81 -2.45 22.48
CA GLY A 167 -7.33 -3.45 23.44
C GLY A 167 -7.04 -2.85 24.81
N PRO A 168 -6.91 -3.68 25.85
CA PRO A 168 -6.30 -3.23 27.10
C PRO A 168 -4.80 -2.91 26.91
N ALA A 169 -4.26 -2.17 27.85
CA ALA A 169 -2.86 -2.13 28.22
C ALA A 169 -2.79 -2.14 29.77
N ALA A 170 -1.62 -2.34 30.36
CA ALA A 170 -1.52 -2.49 31.81
C ALA A 170 -1.83 -1.17 32.55
N GLY A 171 -3.07 -1.04 33.04
CA GLY A 171 -3.59 0.17 33.69
C GLY A 171 -4.13 1.24 32.73
N SER A 172 -4.34 0.92 31.45
CA SER A 172 -4.69 1.86 30.37
C SER A 172 -5.47 1.16 29.24
N THR A 173 -5.99 1.91 28.27
CA THR A 173 -6.61 1.40 27.04
C THR A 173 -5.78 1.78 25.82
N LEU A 174 -5.55 0.84 24.90
CA LEU A 174 -4.85 1.07 23.64
C LEU A 174 -5.84 1.13 22.47
N ALA A 175 -5.84 2.22 21.71
CA ALA A 175 -6.41 2.27 20.36
C ALA A 175 -5.31 2.35 19.31
N LEU A 176 -5.31 1.43 18.33
CA LEU A 176 -4.23 1.30 17.34
C LEU A 176 -4.75 1.20 15.90
N ALA A 177 -4.10 1.93 15.00
CA ALA A 177 -4.31 1.91 13.55
C ALA A 177 -2.99 1.66 12.80
N HIS A 178 -3.07 0.91 11.70
CA HIS A 178 -1.93 0.39 10.95
C HIS A 178 -2.12 0.52 9.43
N ASN A 179 -1.10 1.06 8.77
CA ASN A 179 -0.88 1.02 7.33
C ASN A 179 0.36 0.17 7.03
N GLY A 180 0.19 -0.94 6.31
CA GLY A 180 1.28 -1.87 5.96
C GLY A 180 0.83 -3.34 5.96
N ASN A 181 1.80 -4.24 6.11
CA ASN A 181 1.60 -5.66 6.34
C ASN A 181 2.85 -6.27 7.00
N LEU A 182 2.67 -7.02 8.09
CA LEU A 182 3.74 -7.80 8.72
C LEU A 182 4.00 -9.13 7.98
N THR A 183 5.28 -9.50 7.82
CA THR A 183 5.71 -10.77 7.22
C THR A 183 5.91 -11.89 8.25
N ASN A 184 6.11 -11.56 9.53
CA ASN A 184 6.24 -12.53 10.63
C ASN A 184 4.98 -12.70 11.51
N THR A 185 3.79 -12.29 11.05
CA THR A 185 2.53 -12.34 11.81
C THR A 185 2.24 -13.71 12.45
N ARG A 186 2.60 -14.82 11.80
CA ARG A 186 2.41 -16.18 12.36
C ARG A 186 3.34 -16.46 13.55
N GLU A 187 4.62 -16.10 13.43
CA GLU A 187 5.61 -16.25 14.51
C GLU A 187 5.18 -15.44 15.73
N LEU A 188 4.76 -14.18 15.50
CA LEU A 188 4.22 -13.30 16.53
C LEU A 188 2.93 -13.85 17.16
N MET A 189 1.99 -14.39 16.37
CA MET A 189 0.75 -14.96 16.90
C MET A 189 0.99 -16.23 17.74
N ASP A 190 1.95 -17.07 17.36
CA ASP A 190 2.28 -18.27 18.13
C ASP A 190 3.00 -17.92 19.45
N ALA A 191 3.78 -16.83 19.49
CA ALA A 191 4.33 -16.26 20.73
C ALA A 191 3.28 -15.58 21.63
N VAL A 192 2.30 -14.87 21.03
CA VAL A 192 1.11 -14.37 21.75
C VAL A 192 0.38 -15.53 22.43
N ARG A 193 0.11 -16.63 21.70
CA ARG A 193 -0.57 -17.83 22.23
C ARG A 193 0.20 -18.57 23.31
N ALA A 194 1.53 -18.62 23.22
CA ALA A 194 2.35 -19.17 24.29
C ALA A 194 2.15 -18.36 25.58
N THR A 195 2.31 -17.03 25.48
CA THR A 195 2.23 -16.10 26.61
C THR A 195 0.82 -16.00 27.22
N SER A 196 -0.25 -16.01 26.40
CA SER A 196 -1.64 -15.91 26.87
C SER A 196 -2.29 -17.24 27.25
N GLY A 197 -1.72 -18.38 26.82
CA GLY A 197 -2.45 -19.64 26.73
C GLY A 197 -3.51 -19.65 25.62
N GLU A 198 -4.40 -20.66 25.62
CA GLU A 198 -5.38 -20.89 24.53
C GLU A 198 -6.45 -19.80 24.37
N ASP A 199 -6.73 -18.99 25.40
CA ASP A 199 -7.90 -18.09 25.44
C ASP A 199 -7.50 -16.66 25.06
N LEU A 200 -7.51 -16.37 23.75
CA LEU A 200 -7.15 -15.05 23.21
C LEU A 200 -8.17 -13.98 23.64
N SER A 201 -7.68 -12.86 24.14
CA SER A 201 -8.49 -11.70 24.53
C SER A 201 -8.60 -10.65 23.39
N GLY A 202 -9.24 -9.51 23.67
CA GLY A 202 -9.34 -8.38 22.74
C GLY A 202 -10.03 -8.71 21.41
N GLU A 203 -9.61 -8.04 20.35
CA GLU A 203 -10.16 -8.21 18.99
C GLU A 203 -9.81 -9.58 18.38
N LEU A 204 -8.68 -10.21 18.78
CA LEU A 204 -8.36 -11.59 18.40
C LEU A 204 -9.38 -12.58 18.97
N GLY A 205 -9.74 -12.44 20.25
CA GLY A 205 -10.78 -13.25 20.89
C GLY A 205 -12.17 -13.07 20.29
N ARG A 206 -12.41 -11.93 19.64
CA ARG A 206 -13.64 -11.61 18.88
C ARG A 206 -13.62 -12.15 17.44
N GLY A 207 -12.49 -12.68 16.96
CA GLY A 207 -12.35 -13.30 15.64
C GLY A 207 -11.61 -12.46 14.59
N SER A 208 -11.00 -11.34 14.97
CA SER A 208 -10.11 -10.59 14.07
C SER A 208 -8.94 -11.46 13.61
N SER A 209 -8.54 -11.31 12.35
CA SER A 209 -7.50 -12.13 11.69
C SER A 209 -6.40 -11.28 11.04
N THR A 210 -6.28 -10.03 11.49
CA THR A 210 -5.27 -9.06 11.03
C THR A 210 -4.01 -9.10 11.88
N ASP A 211 -2.87 -8.79 11.25
CA ASP A 211 -1.62 -8.44 11.93
C ASP A 211 -1.78 -7.31 12.96
N THR A 212 -2.72 -6.41 12.72
CA THR A 212 -3.04 -5.26 13.57
C THR A 212 -3.66 -5.70 14.89
N ALA A 213 -4.52 -6.72 14.88
CA ALA A 213 -5.05 -7.33 16.09
C ALA A 213 -3.98 -8.17 16.83
N VAL A 214 -3.02 -8.77 16.11
CA VAL A 214 -1.83 -9.38 16.72
C VAL A 214 -0.97 -8.30 17.40
N LEU A 215 -0.74 -7.16 16.76
CA LEU A 215 0.03 -6.05 17.33
C LEU A 215 -0.61 -5.44 18.58
N ALA A 216 -1.94 -5.25 18.59
CA ALA A 216 -2.65 -4.82 19.79
C ALA A 216 -2.51 -5.83 20.95
N ALA A 217 -2.55 -7.14 20.66
CA ALA A 217 -2.35 -8.19 21.66
C ALA A 217 -0.89 -8.27 22.15
N LEU A 218 0.10 -8.08 21.27
CA LEU A 218 1.53 -8.00 21.62
C LEU A 218 1.78 -6.85 22.61
N LEU A 219 1.28 -5.65 22.29
CA LEU A 219 1.46 -4.46 23.13
C LEU A 219 0.81 -4.65 24.51
N ASN A 220 -0.38 -5.26 24.57
CA ASN A 220 -0.99 -5.61 25.86
C ASN A 220 -0.14 -6.61 26.66
N LEU A 221 0.21 -7.76 26.08
CA LEU A 221 0.93 -8.82 26.80
C LEU A 221 2.32 -8.38 27.26
N VAL A 222 3.03 -7.58 26.44
CA VAL A 222 4.32 -7.00 26.84
C VAL A 222 4.13 -5.87 27.86
N SER A 223 3.02 -5.13 27.84
CA SER A 223 2.67 -4.17 28.90
C SER A 223 2.37 -4.88 30.24
N GLU A 224 1.63 -5.99 30.24
CA GLU A 224 1.25 -6.74 31.45
C GLU A 224 2.37 -7.62 32.01
N HIS A 225 3.18 -8.26 31.16
CA HIS A 225 4.19 -9.25 31.56
C HIS A 225 5.65 -8.80 31.34
N GLY A 226 5.89 -7.72 30.59
CA GLY A 226 7.22 -7.22 30.23
C GLY A 226 7.93 -7.99 29.11
N ALA A 227 7.53 -9.23 28.82
CA ALA A 227 8.12 -10.07 27.79
C ALA A 227 7.08 -11.08 27.25
N LEU A 228 7.42 -11.77 26.16
CA LEU A 228 6.66 -12.91 25.64
C LEU A 228 7.39 -14.23 25.91
N GLU A 229 6.63 -15.29 26.15
CA GLU A 229 7.21 -16.63 26.30
C GLU A 229 7.83 -17.10 24.99
N GLY A 230 9.08 -17.57 25.06
CA GLY A 230 9.81 -18.11 23.91
C GLY A 230 10.37 -17.09 22.92
N TRP A 231 10.21 -15.77 23.14
CA TRP A 231 10.75 -14.74 22.25
C TRP A 231 12.07 -14.14 22.75
N ASP A 232 13.15 -14.29 21.99
CA ASP A 232 14.44 -13.67 22.28
C ASP A 232 14.47 -12.22 21.76
N SER A 233 14.02 -11.29 22.60
CA SER A 233 14.05 -9.86 22.29
C SER A 233 15.47 -9.26 22.16
N ALA A 234 16.50 -9.88 22.76
CA ALA A 234 17.88 -9.40 22.63
C ALA A 234 18.44 -9.67 21.23
N ALA A 235 18.05 -10.79 20.61
CA ALA A 235 18.37 -11.08 19.22
C ALA A 235 17.76 -10.03 18.26
N ASP A 236 16.48 -9.66 18.44
CA ASP A 236 15.86 -8.65 17.58
C ASP A 236 16.46 -7.26 17.78
N VAL A 237 16.80 -6.84 19.01
CA VAL A 237 17.53 -5.58 19.27
C VAL A 237 18.87 -5.54 18.51
N LEU A 238 19.66 -6.61 18.56
CA LEU A 238 20.91 -6.70 17.78
C LEU A 238 20.65 -6.58 16.26
N THR A 239 19.51 -7.05 15.75
CA THR A 239 19.12 -6.87 14.33
C THR A 239 18.42 -5.55 14.02
N SER A 240 17.98 -4.79 15.03
CA SER A 240 17.48 -3.43 14.86
C SER A 240 18.63 -2.50 14.45
N GLY A 241 19.85 -2.83 14.86
CA GLY A 241 21.07 -2.06 14.58
C GLY A 241 21.24 -0.87 15.52
N ILE A 242 20.54 -0.86 16.66
CA ILE A 242 20.82 0.04 17.78
C ILE A 242 21.80 -0.66 18.73
N THR A 243 22.90 0.03 19.02
CA THR A 243 23.88 -0.31 20.05
C THR A 243 24.20 0.98 20.81
N ASP A 244 24.23 0.92 22.15
CA ASP A 244 24.46 2.06 23.06
C ASP A 244 23.34 3.12 23.05
N ASP A 245 22.07 2.71 23.20
CA ASP A 245 20.91 3.60 23.43
C ASP A 245 20.35 3.43 24.85
N ALA A 246 20.52 4.48 25.66
CA ALA A 246 20.16 4.46 27.09
C ALA A 246 18.64 4.51 27.35
N GLU A 247 17.82 4.99 26.40
CA GLU A 247 16.36 4.98 26.53
C GLU A 247 15.82 3.59 26.19
N LEU A 248 16.39 2.92 25.17
CA LEU A 248 16.09 1.54 24.85
C LEU A 248 16.53 0.59 25.99
N ASP A 249 17.74 0.74 26.52
CA ASP A 249 18.22 -0.04 27.68
C ASP A 249 17.31 0.15 28.91
N ALA A 250 16.91 1.39 29.22
CA ALA A 250 15.97 1.68 30.29
C ALA A 250 14.59 1.05 30.03
N ALA A 251 14.10 1.09 28.79
CA ALA A 251 12.85 0.46 28.40
C ALA A 251 12.89 -1.07 28.54
N TYR A 252 14.05 -1.73 28.35
CA TYR A 252 14.24 -3.17 28.58
C TYR A 252 14.48 -3.55 30.06
N LEU A 253 15.07 -2.66 30.86
CA LEU A 253 15.32 -2.89 32.29
C LEU A 253 14.09 -2.60 33.18
N ALA A 254 13.09 -1.89 32.69
CA ALA A 254 11.86 -1.60 33.44
C ALA A 254 11.12 -2.87 33.89
N PRO A 255 10.66 -2.97 35.16
CA PRO A 255 9.78 -4.04 35.60
C PRO A 255 8.34 -3.83 35.10
N ALA A 256 7.62 -4.91 34.80
CA ALA A 256 6.20 -4.83 34.48
C ALA A 256 5.37 -4.45 35.73
N PRO A 257 4.21 -3.77 35.59
CA PRO A 257 3.58 -3.34 34.32
C PRO A 257 4.32 -2.19 33.64
N LEU A 258 4.40 -2.23 32.30
CA LEU A 258 5.05 -1.21 31.47
C LEU A 258 4.02 -0.23 30.89
N SER A 259 4.42 1.03 30.70
CA SER A 259 3.64 2.00 29.91
C SER A 259 3.50 1.57 28.45
N VAL A 260 2.54 2.14 27.72
CA VAL A 260 2.36 1.88 26.28
C VAL A 260 3.63 2.24 25.48
N GLN A 261 4.30 3.34 25.85
CA GLN A 261 5.62 3.72 25.33
C GLN A 261 6.68 2.62 25.55
N GLN A 262 6.86 2.15 26.80
CA GLN A 262 7.85 1.12 27.15
C GLN A 262 7.55 -0.24 26.49
N ALA A 263 6.27 -0.61 26.39
CA ALA A 263 5.85 -1.81 25.66
C ALA A 263 6.12 -1.67 24.15
N ALA A 264 5.88 -0.50 23.55
CA ALA A 264 6.20 -0.22 22.15
C ALA A 264 7.71 -0.33 21.88
N HIS A 265 8.57 0.21 22.75
CA HIS A 265 10.03 0.06 22.63
C HIS A 265 10.51 -1.41 22.62
N ARG A 266 9.80 -2.32 23.31
CA ARG A 266 10.11 -3.76 23.28
C ARG A 266 9.49 -4.50 22.09
N VAL A 267 8.28 -4.10 21.66
CA VAL A 267 7.52 -4.76 20.58
C VAL A 267 7.97 -4.35 19.18
N LEU A 268 8.24 -3.05 18.95
CA LEU A 268 8.56 -2.53 17.61
C LEU A 268 9.82 -3.17 16.96
N PRO A 269 10.90 -3.51 17.70
CA PRO A 269 12.04 -4.27 17.15
C PRO A 269 11.69 -5.69 16.66
N MET A 270 10.64 -6.31 17.21
CA MET A 270 10.20 -7.68 16.89
C MET A 270 9.41 -7.75 15.57
N LEU A 271 8.94 -6.60 15.06
CA LEU A 271 8.06 -6.54 13.90
C LEU A 271 8.87 -6.61 12.60
N ARG A 272 8.52 -7.57 11.73
CA ARG A 272 9.13 -7.73 10.40
C ARG A 272 8.06 -7.52 9.35
N GLY A 273 8.33 -6.66 8.39
CA GLY A 273 7.40 -6.22 7.34
C GLY A 273 7.37 -4.69 7.25
N ALA A 274 6.40 -4.17 6.52
CA ALA A 274 6.18 -2.73 6.41
C ALA A 274 5.11 -2.28 7.40
N PHE A 275 5.31 -1.16 8.07
CA PHE A 275 4.32 -0.57 8.96
C PHE A 275 4.50 0.95 9.11
N SER A 276 3.37 1.64 9.12
CA SER A 276 3.19 3.00 9.61
C SER A 276 2.01 2.96 10.56
N LEU A 277 2.33 3.19 11.84
CA LEU A 277 1.44 3.01 12.97
C LEU A 277 1.05 4.36 13.53
N VAL A 278 -0.21 4.50 13.90
CA VAL A 278 -0.71 5.59 14.73
C VAL A 278 -1.57 4.96 15.83
N PHE A 279 -1.25 5.23 17.08
CA PHE A 279 -1.93 4.63 18.23
C PHE A 279 -1.98 5.60 19.40
N MET A 280 -2.86 5.41 20.36
CA MET A 280 -2.94 6.26 21.55
C MET A 280 -3.32 5.47 22.79
N ASP A 281 -2.86 5.98 23.93
CA ASP A 281 -3.45 5.71 25.24
C ASP A 281 -4.46 6.82 25.61
N GLU A 282 -4.92 6.87 26.86
CA GLU A 282 -5.83 7.93 27.33
C GLU A 282 -5.26 9.36 27.19
N ARG A 283 -3.94 9.57 27.24
CA ARG A 283 -3.29 10.90 27.35
C ARG A 283 -2.28 11.22 26.23
N THR A 284 -1.73 10.20 25.58
CA THR A 284 -0.60 10.29 24.65
C THR A 284 -0.98 9.76 23.28
N LEU A 285 -0.72 10.54 22.22
CA LEU A 285 -0.74 10.07 20.83
C LEU A 285 0.66 9.60 20.44
N TYR A 286 0.75 8.40 19.88
CA TYR A 286 1.98 7.79 19.40
C TYR A 286 1.93 7.58 17.88
N ALA A 287 3.09 7.65 17.23
CA ALA A 287 3.24 7.20 15.86
C ALA A 287 4.62 6.59 15.61
N ALA A 288 4.67 5.50 14.85
CA ALA A 288 5.92 4.77 14.58
C ALA A 288 5.99 4.30 13.11
N ARG A 289 7.19 4.31 12.55
CA ARG A 289 7.44 3.91 11.15
C ARG A 289 8.51 2.82 11.07
N ASP A 290 8.28 1.82 10.23
CA ASP A 290 9.15 0.65 10.11
C ASP A 290 10.62 1.01 9.80
N PRO A 291 11.61 0.14 10.11
CA PRO A 291 13.03 0.45 9.95
C PRO A 291 13.47 0.79 8.52
N HIS A 292 12.66 0.46 7.51
CA HIS A 292 12.93 0.74 6.10
C HIS A 292 12.06 1.89 5.55
N GLY A 293 11.06 2.34 6.29
CA GLY A 293 10.17 3.45 5.92
C GLY A 293 9.31 3.16 4.70
N VAL A 294 8.93 1.89 4.49
CA VAL A 294 8.30 1.41 3.25
C VAL A 294 6.99 2.14 2.98
N ARG A 295 6.18 2.35 4.03
CA ARG A 295 4.98 3.21 3.99
C ARG A 295 5.30 4.65 4.38
N PRO A 296 4.60 5.66 3.82
CA PRO A 296 4.77 7.06 4.17
C PRO A 296 4.04 7.41 5.48
N LEU A 297 4.63 8.31 6.27
CA LEU A 297 4.07 8.83 7.52
C LEU A 297 4.67 10.23 7.81
N VAL A 298 3.82 11.23 8.02
CA VAL A 298 4.19 12.64 8.14
C VAL A 298 3.66 13.29 9.42
N LEU A 299 4.43 14.22 9.98
CA LEU A 299 4.08 15.05 11.12
C LEU A 299 3.73 16.48 10.66
N GLY A 300 2.59 17.00 11.14
CA GLY A 300 2.13 18.36 10.95
C GLY A 300 1.82 19.08 12.26
N ARG A 301 1.91 20.41 12.24
CA ARG A 301 1.63 21.30 13.37
C ARG A 301 0.33 22.06 13.13
N LEU A 302 -0.64 21.91 14.03
CA LEU A 302 -1.84 22.75 14.14
C LEU A 302 -1.54 23.97 15.02
N GLY A 303 -2.45 24.96 15.07
CA GLY A 303 -2.31 26.10 15.98
C GLY A 303 -2.13 25.65 17.44
N ASN A 304 -3.06 24.82 17.92
CA ASN A 304 -3.13 24.34 19.31
C ASN A 304 -2.75 22.85 19.46
N GLY A 305 -2.05 22.24 18.48
CA GLY A 305 -1.84 20.80 18.49
C GLY A 305 -0.90 20.27 17.40
N TRP A 306 -0.93 18.96 17.19
CA TRP A 306 -0.16 18.24 16.18
C TRP A 306 -1.03 17.18 15.50
N ALA A 307 -0.69 16.84 14.26
CA ALA A 307 -1.34 15.77 13.52
C ALA A 307 -0.31 14.86 12.86
N VAL A 308 -0.63 13.58 12.75
CA VAL A 308 0.13 12.58 12.02
C VAL A 308 -0.76 11.98 10.95
N ALA A 309 -0.25 11.77 9.74
CA ALA A 309 -1.01 11.16 8.66
C ALA A 309 -0.11 10.34 7.73
N SER A 310 -0.68 9.41 6.95
CA SER A 310 0.08 8.75 5.87
C SER A 310 0.58 9.72 4.80
N GLU A 311 -0.06 10.89 4.61
CA GLU A 311 0.26 11.84 3.54
C GLU A 311 0.06 13.30 3.93
N THR A 312 0.81 14.19 3.28
CA THR A 312 0.70 15.65 3.47
C THR A 312 -0.68 16.18 3.11
N ALA A 313 -1.34 15.60 2.09
CA ALA A 313 -2.67 16.02 1.65
C ALA A 313 -3.76 15.93 2.75
N ALA A 314 -3.56 15.11 3.79
CA ALA A 314 -4.43 15.08 4.97
C ALA A 314 -4.12 16.20 5.96
N LEU A 315 -2.86 16.61 6.09
CA LEU A 315 -2.43 17.78 6.87
C LEU A 315 -2.95 19.08 6.24
N ASP A 316 -2.82 19.20 4.91
CA ASP A 316 -3.28 20.36 4.14
C ASP A 316 -4.79 20.59 4.30
N ILE A 317 -5.59 19.51 4.27
CA ILE A 317 -7.06 19.56 4.39
C ILE A 317 -7.54 19.96 5.80
N ILE A 318 -6.77 19.66 6.86
CA ILE A 318 -7.09 20.11 8.23
C ILE A 318 -6.43 21.45 8.60
N GLY A 319 -5.65 22.06 7.69
CA GLY A 319 -4.90 23.29 7.95
C GLY A 319 -3.66 23.12 8.84
N ALA A 320 -3.12 21.89 8.96
CA ALA A 320 -1.88 21.64 9.68
C ALA A 320 -0.66 21.92 8.78
N ALA A 321 0.27 22.74 9.25
CA ALA A 321 1.53 22.98 8.53
C ALA A 321 2.42 21.73 8.59
N PHE A 322 2.83 21.21 7.44
CA PHE A 322 3.82 20.11 7.37
C PHE A 322 5.13 20.49 8.07
N VAL A 323 5.64 19.58 8.92
CA VAL A 323 6.89 19.77 9.68
C VAL A 323 7.99 18.88 9.11
N ARG A 324 7.74 17.56 9.02
CA ARG A 324 8.67 16.56 8.46
C ARG A 324 7.97 15.22 8.24
N GLU A 325 8.65 14.29 7.59
CA GLU A 325 8.34 12.86 7.72
C GLU A 325 8.73 12.33 9.11
N ILE A 326 8.02 11.29 9.55
CA ILE A 326 8.51 10.38 10.61
C ILE A 326 9.57 9.49 9.98
N GLU A 327 10.72 9.35 10.61
CA GLU A 327 11.88 8.66 10.08
C GLU A 327 11.77 7.13 10.23
N PRO A 328 12.44 6.34 9.36
CA PRO A 328 12.46 4.88 9.51
C PRO A 328 13.09 4.45 10.84
N GLY A 329 12.39 3.62 11.61
CA GLY A 329 12.83 3.18 12.94
C GLY A 329 12.58 4.20 14.07
N GLU A 330 11.85 5.28 13.78
CA GLU A 330 11.43 6.28 14.77
C GLU A 330 10.10 5.91 15.44
N LEU A 331 10.00 6.18 16.74
CA LEU A 331 8.76 6.32 17.50
C LEU A 331 8.67 7.79 17.95
N ILE A 332 7.52 8.42 17.75
CA ILE A 332 7.20 9.73 18.35
C ILE A 332 6.05 9.61 19.34
N GLU A 333 6.07 10.50 20.31
CA GLU A 333 5.06 10.65 21.36
C GLU A 333 4.57 12.09 21.34
N ILE A 334 3.27 12.31 21.54
CA ILE A 334 2.64 13.64 21.52
C ILE A 334 1.65 13.75 22.68
N ASP A 335 1.94 14.66 23.61
CA ASP A 335 1.10 14.95 24.78
C ASP A 335 1.20 16.43 25.21
N GLU A 336 0.86 16.72 26.46
CA GLU A 336 0.85 18.07 27.05
C GLU A 336 2.24 18.74 27.12
N ASP A 337 3.34 17.97 27.10
CA ASP A 337 4.71 18.50 27.04
C ASP A 337 5.20 18.72 25.59
N GLY A 338 4.41 18.31 24.58
CA GLY A 338 4.71 18.51 23.16
C GLY A 338 5.07 17.21 22.44
N VAL A 339 6.05 17.26 21.52
CA VAL A 339 6.49 16.10 20.73
C VAL A 339 7.84 15.59 21.24
N ARG A 340 7.90 14.31 21.63
CA ARG A 340 9.14 13.57 21.87
C ARG A 340 9.39 12.61 20.70
N SER A 341 10.66 12.22 20.52
CA SER A 341 11.14 11.43 19.37
C SER A 341 12.26 10.51 19.83
N THR A 342 12.03 9.21 19.76
CA THR A 342 12.96 8.15 20.15
C THR A 342 13.18 7.19 18.98
N ARG A 343 14.10 6.22 19.10
CA ARG A 343 14.32 5.20 18.07
C ARG A 343 14.21 3.79 18.64
N PHE A 344 13.74 2.88 17.81
CA PHE A 344 13.71 1.44 18.08
C PHE A 344 14.51 0.62 17.06
N ALA A 345 14.92 1.23 15.93
CA ALA A 345 15.83 0.63 14.96
C ALA A 345 16.69 1.69 14.24
N THR A 346 17.81 1.23 13.67
CA THR A 346 18.62 2.01 12.72
C THR A 346 18.00 1.94 11.32
N ALA A 347 17.83 3.12 10.71
CA ALA A 347 17.18 3.31 9.42
C ALA A 347 17.90 2.61 8.25
N ARG A 348 17.13 1.88 7.45
CA ARG A 348 17.55 1.13 6.25
C ARG A 348 16.59 1.42 5.08
N ARG A 349 16.57 2.68 4.62
CA ARG A 349 15.54 3.19 3.68
C ARG A 349 15.30 2.24 2.50
N ALA A 350 14.05 1.85 2.30
CA ALA A 350 13.55 1.15 1.12
C ALA A 350 12.09 1.56 0.87
N GLY A 351 11.86 2.86 0.62
CA GLY A 351 10.53 3.44 0.45
C GLY A 351 9.77 2.80 -0.73
N CYS A 352 8.47 2.55 -0.60
CA CYS A 352 7.71 1.86 -1.63
C CYS A 352 7.58 2.71 -2.91
N VAL A 353 8.18 2.25 -4.02
CA VAL A 353 8.14 2.99 -5.29
C VAL A 353 6.72 3.15 -5.86
N PHE A 354 5.78 2.26 -5.51
CA PHE A 354 4.38 2.36 -5.94
C PHE A 354 3.61 3.56 -5.38
N GLU A 355 4.09 4.18 -4.30
CA GLU A 355 3.57 5.47 -3.83
C GLU A 355 3.78 6.55 -4.90
N TYR A 356 4.93 6.56 -5.58
CA TYR A 356 5.17 7.44 -6.72
C TYR A 356 4.40 7.02 -7.97
N VAL A 357 4.21 5.71 -8.23
CA VAL A 357 3.54 5.23 -9.45
C VAL A 357 2.03 5.50 -9.44
N TYR A 358 1.28 5.00 -8.44
CA TYR A 358 -0.18 5.22 -8.39
C TYR A 358 -0.78 5.44 -6.98
N LEU A 359 -0.24 4.83 -5.91
CA LEU A 359 -0.92 4.77 -4.60
C LEU A 359 -1.15 6.13 -3.94
N ALA A 360 -0.11 6.97 -3.81
CA ALA A 360 -0.25 8.27 -3.16
C ALA A 360 -1.05 9.25 -4.03
N ARG A 361 -1.66 10.26 -3.41
CA ARG A 361 -2.28 11.34 -4.19
C ARG A 361 -1.22 12.16 -4.94
N PRO A 362 -1.54 12.72 -6.13
CA PRO A 362 -0.59 13.53 -6.86
C PRO A 362 -0.13 14.80 -6.12
N ASP A 363 -0.95 15.38 -5.25
CA ASP A 363 -0.63 16.57 -4.45
C ASP A 363 0.27 16.28 -3.23
N THR A 364 0.51 15.01 -2.90
CA THR A 364 1.40 14.60 -1.81
C THR A 364 2.89 14.80 -2.11
N ARG A 365 3.68 14.95 -1.04
CA ARG A 365 5.15 14.83 -1.06
C ARG A 365 5.65 13.63 -0.26
N ILE A 366 6.67 12.96 -0.78
CA ILE A 366 7.39 11.83 -0.16
C ILE A 366 8.88 12.01 -0.44
N ALA A 367 9.74 11.83 0.57
CA ALA A 367 11.18 12.12 0.51
C ALA A 367 11.49 13.50 -0.13
N GLY A 368 10.69 14.51 0.24
CA GLY A 368 10.71 15.87 -0.31
C GLY A 368 10.19 16.03 -1.77
N ARG A 369 10.17 14.95 -2.56
CA ARG A 369 9.70 14.91 -3.94
C ARG A 369 8.17 14.97 -4.00
N SER A 370 7.63 15.69 -4.98
CA SER A 370 6.18 15.74 -5.25
C SER A 370 5.74 14.63 -6.19
N VAL A 371 4.66 13.93 -5.85
CA VAL A 371 4.16 12.75 -6.58
C VAL A 371 3.71 13.12 -8.00
N ILE A 372 2.99 14.25 -8.18
CA ILE A 372 2.61 14.75 -9.52
C ILE A 372 3.84 15.01 -10.41
N THR A 373 4.95 15.51 -9.85
CA THR A 373 6.19 15.73 -10.61
C THR A 373 6.80 14.40 -11.04
N SER A 374 6.87 13.40 -10.15
CA SER A 374 7.37 12.08 -10.49
C SER A 374 6.56 11.41 -11.61
N ARG A 375 5.22 11.43 -11.55
CA ARG A 375 4.37 10.82 -12.58
C ARG A 375 4.47 11.53 -13.94
N ASN A 376 4.58 12.86 -13.96
CA ASN A 376 4.88 13.61 -15.19
C ASN A 376 6.24 13.21 -15.78
N GLU A 377 7.29 13.09 -14.96
CA GLU A 377 8.63 12.69 -15.43
C GLU A 377 8.69 11.22 -15.88
N MET A 378 7.92 10.32 -15.25
CA MET A 378 7.73 8.92 -15.68
C MET A 378 7.10 8.88 -17.09
N GLY A 379 6.02 9.65 -17.32
CA GLY A 379 5.42 9.80 -18.64
C GLY A 379 6.38 10.38 -19.69
N ALA A 380 7.18 11.37 -19.29
CA ALA A 380 8.18 11.96 -20.18
C ALA A 380 9.35 11.02 -20.51
N ALA A 381 9.73 10.12 -19.60
CA ALA A 381 10.70 9.05 -19.85
C ALA A 381 10.13 7.98 -20.78
N LEU A 382 8.89 7.55 -20.53
CA LEU A 382 8.15 6.59 -21.34
C LEU A 382 7.97 7.04 -22.80
N ALA A 383 7.85 8.35 -23.06
CA ALA A 383 7.86 8.93 -24.40
C ALA A 383 9.21 8.88 -25.12
N ARG A 384 10.33 8.89 -24.37
CA ARG A 384 11.70 8.77 -24.92
C ARG A 384 12.09 7.31 -25.15
N GLU A 385 11.64 6.41 -24.30
CA GLU A 385 11.91 4.97 -24.37
C GLU A 385 11.03 4.27 -25.42
N HIS A 386 9.74 4.65 -25.50
CA HIS A 386 8.75 4.03 -26.39
C HIS A 386 7.99 5.06 -27.25
N PRO A 387 8.66 5.85 -28.10
CA PRO A 387 8.02 6.79 -29.03
C PRO A 387 7.14 6.05 -30.05
N VAL A 388 6.13 6.74 -30.58
CA VAL A 388 5.28 6.26 -31.69
C VAL A 388 4.61 7.44 -32.40
N GLU A 389 4.41 7.31 -33.70
CA GLU A 389 3.65 8.27 -34.51
C GLU A 389 2.14 8.11 -34.27
N ALA A 390 1.52 9.05 -33.57
CA ALA A 390 0.09 9.00 -33.23
C ALA A 390 -0.56 10.40 -33.20
N ASP A 391 -1.89 10.44 -33.18
CA ASP A 391 -2.67 11.68 -33.37
C ASP A 391 -3.18 12.29 -32.05
N LEU A 392 -3.20 11.52 -30.97
CA LEU A 392 -3.68 11.93 -29.65
C LEU A 392 -3.09 11.07 -28.53
N VAL A 393 -2.71 11.69 -27.41
CA VAL A 393 -2.43 11.00 -26.14
C VAL A 393 -3.67 11.08 -25.24
N ILE A 394 -4.09 9.95 -24.71
CA ILE A 394 -5.17 9.84 -23.71
C ILE A 394 -4.67 9.10 -22.47
N ALA A 395 -5.29 9.35 -21.33
CA ALA A 395 -5.05 8.63 -20.09
C ALA A 395 -6.11 7.55 -19.86
N THR A 396 -5.75 6.48 -19.15
CA THR A 396 -6.72 5.82 -18.26
C THR A 396 -6.90 6.69 -17.01
N PRO A 397 -8.11 7.22 -16.75
CA PRO A 397 -8.33 8.10 -15.60
C PRO A 397 -8.55 7.31 -14.31
N GLU A 398 -8.03 7.74 -13.15
CA GLU A 398 -7.37 9.03 -12.88
C GLU A 398 -5.85 8.91 -12.69
N SER A 399 -5.35 7.77 -12.22
CA SER A 399 -3.95 7.55 -11.83
C SER A 399 -2.95 7.74 -12.99
N GLY A 400 -3.28 7.27 -14.19
CA GLY A 400 -2.47 7.45 -15.41
C GLY A 400 -2.46 8.88 -15.98
N THR A 401 -3.31 9.79 -15.48
CA THR A 401 -3.49 11.14 -16.08
C THR A 401 -2.22 12.00 -16.09
N PRO A 402 -1.42 12.08 -15.01
CA PRO A 402 -0.17 12.84 -15.04
C PRO A 402 0.87 12.22 -15.98
N ALA A 403 0.97 10.88 -16.03
CA ALA A 403 1.86 10.21 -16.97
C ALA A 403 1.45 10.47 -18.43
N ALA A 404 0.15 10.52 -18.73
CA ALA A 404 -0.35 10.92 -20.05
C ALA A 404 0.03 12.36 -20.43
N ILE A 405 -0.08 13.29 -19.48
CA ILE A 405 0.31 14.70 -19.66
C ILE A 405 1.83 14.81 -19.89
N GLY A 406 2.65 14.11 -19.09
CA GLY A 406 4.10 14.05 -19.27
C GLY A 406 4.53 13.43 -20.60
N TYR A 407 3.87 12.36 -21.03
CA TYR A 407 4.10 11.73 -22.34
C TYR A 407 3.77 12.69 -23.49
N ALA A 408 2.61 13.36 -23.43
CA ALA A 408 2.20 14.35 -24.43
C ALA A 408 3.18 15.53 -24.53
N GLN A 409 3.60 16.09 -23.39
CA GLN A 409 4.56 17.18 -23.34
C GLN A 409 5.94 16.80 -23.90
N ALA A 410 6.39 15.56 -23.68
CA ALA A 410 7.69 15.08 -24.15
C ALA A 410 7.70 14.61 -25.63
N SER A 411 6.57 14.08 -26.12
CA SER A 411 6.42 13.63 -27.52
C SER A 411 5.97 14.74 -28.47
N GLY A 412 5.33 15.80 -27.96
CA GLY A 412 4.69 16.83 -28.77
C GLY A 412 3.31 16.44 -29.34
N ILE A 413 2.86 15.21 -29.10
CA ILE A 413 1.53 14.73 -29.46
C ILE A 413 0.50 15.37 -28.50
N PRO A 414 -0.62 15.93 -28.98
CA PRO A 414 -1.57 16.61 -28.11
C PRO A 414 -2.20 15.64 -27.10
N TYR A 415 -2.32 16.07 -25.84
CA TYR A 415 -3.17 15.40 -24.85
C TYR A 415 -4.65 15.73 -25.10
N GLY A 416 -5.53 14.74 -24.95
CA GLY A 416 -6.97 14.94 -24.96
C GLY A 416 -7.70 13.97 -24.04
N GLN A 417 -8.87 14.38 -23.57
CA GLN A 417 -9.74 13.50 -22.79
C GLN A 417 -10.48 12.54 -23.73
N GLY A 418 -9.91 11.36 -24.00
CA GLY A 418 -10.60 10.29 -24.72
C GLY A 418 -11.60 9.51 -23.86
N LEU A 419 -11.45 9.55 -22.53
CA LEU A 419 -12.22 8.73 -21.58
C LEU A 419 -12.79 9.59 -20.44
N VAL A 420 -14.03 9.30 -20.05
CA VAL A 420 -14.69 9.88 -18.87
C VAL A 420 -14.87 8.79 -17.82
N LYS A 421 -14.28 8.98 -16.64
CA LYS A 421 -14.55 8.15 -15.47
C LYS A 421 -15.90 8.53 -14.87
N ASN A 422 -16.72 7.54 -14.55
CA ASN A 422 -18.02 7.74 -13.93
C ASN A 422 -17.84 7.89 -12.41
N ALA A 423 -17.83 9.13 -11.93
CA ALA A 423 -17.61 9.47 -10.51
C ALA A 423 -18.63 8.83 -9.54
N TYR A 424 -19.77 8.35 -10.02
CA TYR A 424 -20.85 7.78 -9.21
C TYR A 424 -20.81 6.25 -9.11
N VAL A 425 -19.87 5.58 -9.77
CA VAL A 425 -19.75 4.10 -9.75
C VAL A 425 -18.77 3.65 -8.67
N GLY A 426 -19.34 3.29 -7.52
CA GLY A 426 -18.65 2.54 -6.47
C GLY A 426 -18.45 1.05 -6.83
N ARG A 427 -18.24 0.21 -5.82
CA ARG A 427 -18.07 -1.25 -6.00
C ARG A 427 -19.29 -1.86 -6.70
N THR A 428 -19.08 -2.45 -7.88
CA THR A 428 -20.09 -3.26 -8.56
C THR A 428 -20.34 -4.54 -7.77
N PHE A 429 -21.59 -4.78 -7.35
CA PHE A 429 -22.03 -6.06 -6.77
C PHE A 429 -21.67 -7.24 -7.69
N ILE A 430 -21.46 -8.43 -7.11
CA ILE A 430 -21.24 -9.68 -7.87
C ILE A 430 -22.41 -9.89 -8.83
N GLN A 431 -22.15 -9.83 -10.13
CA GLN A 431 -23.22 -9.83 -11.14
C GLN A 431 -23.51 -11.26 -11.62
N PRO A 432 -24.78 -11.72 -11.56
CA PRO A 432 -25.11 -13.14 -11.72
C PRO A 432 -25.04 -13.68 -13.16
N THR A 433 -24.71 -12.85 -14.16
CA THR A 433 -24.63 -13.26 -15.57
C THR A 433 -23.43 -12.63 -16.29
N GLN A 434 -22.86 -13.37 -17.25
CA GLN A 434 -21.73 -12.95 -18.07
C GLN A 434 -22.04 -11.68 -18.90
N THR A 435 -23.30 -11.52 -19.34
CA THR A 435 -23.77 -10.34 -20.08
C THR A 435 -23.80 -9.08 -19.21
N LEU A 436 -24.06 -9.20 -17.90
CA LEU A 436 -23.96 -8.07 -16.99
C LEU A 436 -22.49 -7.72 -16.73
N ARG A 437 -21.64 -8.73 -16.48
CA ARG A 437 -20.20 -8.55 -16.21
C ARG A 437 -19.48 -7.71 -17.26
N GLN A 438 -19.79 -7.91 -18.55
CA GLN A 438 -19.28 -7.09 -19.67
C GLN A 438 -19.66 -5.60 -19.61
N LEU A 439 -20.71 -5.21 -18.88
CA LEU A 439 -21.03 -3.80 -18.64
C LEU A 439 -20.07 -3.14 -17.63
N GLY A 440 -19.24 -3.92 -16.92
CA GLY A 440 -18.33 -3.43 -15.88
C GLY A 440 -17.45 -2.26 -16.29
N ILE A 441 -16.79 -2.31 -17.47
CA ILE A 441 -16.02 -1.15 -17.94
C ILE A 441 -16.95 -0.01 -18.35
N ARG A 442 -18.00 -0.26 -19.13
CA ARG A 442 -18.94 0.79 -19.59
C ARG A 442 -19.64 1.53 -18.44
N LEU A 443 -19.75 0.90 -17.26
CA LEU A 443 -20.16 1.56 -16.03
C LEU A 443 -19.08 2.51 -15.49
N LYS A 444 -17.82 2.05 -15.36
CA LYS A 444 -16.69 2.82 -14.78
C LYS A 444 -16.10 3.89 -15.72
N LEU A 445 -15.98 3.60 -17.01
CA LEU A 445 -15.32 4.41 -18.04
C LEU A 445 -16.20 4.47 -19.30
N ASN A 446 -16.34 5.66 -19.88
CA ASN A 446 -17.04 5.86 -21.14
C ASN A 446 -16.12 6.55 -22.18
N PRO A 447 -16.02 6.03 -23.42
CA PRO A 447 -15.19 6.62 -24.47
C PRO A 447 -15.92 7.80 -25.13
N LEU A 448 -15.21 8.91 -25.36
CA LEU A 448 -15.71 10.05 -26.12
C LEU A 448 -15.42 9.82 -27.61
N ARG A 449 -16.42 9.30 -28.33
CA ARG A 449 -16.30 8.92 -29.75
C ARG A 449 -15.84 10.08 -30.63
N GLU A 450 -16.36 11.27 -30.38
CA GLU A 450 -16.01 12.52 -31.06
C GLU A 450 -14.53 12.91 -30.91
N VAL A 451 -13.86 12.38 -29.88
CA VAL A 451 -12.42 12.57 -29.61
C VAL A 451 -11.58 11.41 -30.15
N ILE A 452 -12.15 10.21 -30.26
CA ILE A 452 -11.45 8.95 -30.60
C ILE A 452 -11.53 8.59 -32.09
N GLU A 453 -12.66 8.82 -32.74
CA GLU A 453 -12.98 8.20 -34.03
C GLU A 453 -11.98 8.57 -35.14
N GLY A 454 -11.41 7.55 -35.78
CA GLY A 454 -10.41 7.66 -36.85
C GLY A 454 -8.99 7.99 -36.39
N LYS A 455 -8.72 8.14 -35.08
CA LYS A 455 -7.38 8.51 -34.57
C LYS A 455 -6.51 7.30 -34.22
N ARG A 456 -5.20 7.47 -34.38
CA ARG A 456 -4.17 6.66 -33.73
C ARG A 456 -3.96 7.21 -32.32
N LEU A 457 -4.12 6.37 -31.30
CA LEU A 457 -4.11 6.76 -29.89
C LEU A 457 -2.84 6.25 -29.20
N VAL A 458 -2.22 7.09 -28.39
CA VAL A 458 -1.40 6.63 -27.26
C VAL A 458 -2.28 6.58 -26.02
N VAL A 459 -2.39 5.41 -25.40
CA VAL A 459 -3.16 5.19 -24.16
C VAL A 459 -2.15 4.98 -23.03
N VAL A 460 -2.05 5.98 -22.14
CA VAL A 460 -1.13 5.93 -21.01
C VAL A 460 -1.86 5.48 -19.74
N ASP A 461 -1.33 4.46 -19.10
CA ASP A 461 -1.83 3.87 -17.85
C ASP A 461 -0.70 3.70 -16.82
N ASP A 462 -1.03 3.51 -15.55
CA ASP A 462 -0.01 3.44 -14.49
C ASP A 462 0.72 2.09 -14.41
N SER A 463 0.00 0.98 -14.58
CA SER A 463 0.52 -0.38 -14.41
C SER A 463 -0.34 -1.44 -15.13
N ILE A 464 0.22 -2.63 -15.36
CA ILE A 464 -0.55 -3.84 -15.74
C ILE A 464 -0.18 -4.96 -14.79
N VAL A 465 -1.18 -5.60 -14.17
CA VAL A 465 -1.01 -6.72 -13.23
C VAL A 465 -1.46 -8.05 -13.84
N ARG A 466 -2.76 -8.20 -14.19
CA ARG A 466 -3.29 -9.42 -14.86
C ARG A 466 -3.80 -9.18 -16.29
N GLY A 467 -3.93 -7.92 -16.71
CA GLY A 467 -4.24 -7.52 -18.09
C GLY A 467 -5.71 -7.52 -18.52
N ASN A 468 -6.65 -8.04 -17.73
CA ASN A 468 -8.06 -8.15 -18.16
C ASN A 468 -8.72 -6.76 -18.35
N THR A 469 -8.48 -5.82 -17.43
CA THR A 469 -8.90 -4.41 -17.59
C THR A 469 -8.34 -3.80 -18.87
N GLN A 470 -7.05 -4.01 -19.17
CA GLN A 470 -6.40 -3.43 -20.34
C GLN A 470 -6.97 -3.98 -21.65
N ARG A 471 -7.17 -5.31 -21.75
CA ARG A 471 -7.75 -5.97 -22.92
C ARG A 471 -9.11 -5.39 -23.28
N ALA A 472 -9.98 -5.26 -22.28
CA ALA A 472 -11.34 -4.75 -22.51
C ALA A 472 -11.40 -3.21 -22.66
N LEU A 473 -10.41 -2.47 -22.15
CA LEU A 473 -10.21 -1.04 -22.46
C LEU A 473 -9.78 -0.83 -23.93
N VAL A 474 -8.77 -1.55 -24.41
CA VAL A 474 -8.32 -1.49 -25.81
C VAL A 474 -9.46 -1.87 -26.75
N ARG A 475 -10.22 -2.92 -26.42
CA ARG A 475 -11.46 -3.29 -27.13
C ARG A 475 -12.47 -2.15 -27.16
N MET A 476 -12.75 -1.50 -26.02
CA MET A 476 -13.67 -0.36 -25.94
C MET A 476 -13.24 0.81 -26.84
N LEU A 477 -11.94 1.11 -26.93
CA LEU A 477 -11.42 2.18 -27.79
C LEU A 477 -11.54 1.84 -29.28
N ARG A 478 -11.31 0.58 -29.68
CA ARG A 478 -11.58 0.12 -31.05
C ARG A 478 -13.08 0.10 -31.37
N GLU A 479 -13.94 -0.31 -30.43
CA GLU A 479 -15.41 -0.22 -30.57
C GLU A 479 -15.89 1.25 -30.70
N ALA A 480 -15.16 2.21 -30.14
CA ALA A 480 -15.37 3.65 -30.31
C ALA A 480 -14.74 4.24 -31.59
N GLY A 481 -14.11 3.42 -32.44
CA GLY A 481 -13.59 3.82 -33.74
C GLY A 481 -12.12 4.27 -33.77
N ALA A 482 -11.31 3.97 -32.75
CA ALA A 482 -9.86 4.18 -32.82
C ALA A 482 -9.23 3.40 -33.99
N ALA A 483 -8.39 4.05 -34.78
CA ALA A 483 -7.67 3.44 -35.89
C ALA A 483 -6.51 2.56 -35.38
N GLU A 484 -5.71 3.09 -34.47
CA GLU A 484 -4.61 2.38 -33.79
C GLU A 484 -4.65 2.68 -32.30
N VAL A 485 -4.22 1.73 -31.47
CA VAL A 485 -4.19 1.81 -30.00
C VAL A 485 -2.83 1.34 -29.49
N HIS A 486 -1.97 2.29 -29.14
CA HIS A 486 -0.64 2.06 -28.59
C HIS A 486 -0.67 2.23 -27.06
N VAL A 487 -0.49 1.14 -26.32
CA VAL A 487 -0.51 1.18 -24.84
C VAL A 487 0.87 1.53 -24.30
N ARG A 488 0.92 2.40 -23.30
CA ARG A 488 2.16 2.88 -22.67
C ARG A 488 1.97 2.89 -21.16
N ILE A 489 2.82 2.16 -20.43
CA ILE A 489 2.67 1.92 -19.00
C ILE A 489 3.78 2.65 -18.24
N SER A 490 3.42 3.52 -17.30
CA SER A 490 4.39 4.34 -16.55
C SER A 490 5.08 3.63 -15.38
N SER A 491 5.03 2.30 -15.36
CA SER A 491 5.83 1.42 -14.51
C SER A 491 6.52 0.32 -15.33
N PRO A 492 7.54 -0.34 -14.78
CA PRO A 492 8.01 -1.63 -15.27
C PRO A 492 6.91 -2.72 -15.16
N PRO A 493 7.09 -3.89 -15.80
CA PRO A 493 6.15 -5.01 -15.68
C PRO A 493 6.14 -5.61 -14.27
N VAL A 494 4.94 -5.83 -13.71
CA VAL A 494 4.79 -6.41 -12.35
C VAL A 494 5.01 -7.93 -12.40
N MET A 495 6.18 -8.38 -11.95
CA MET A 495 6.62 -9.80 -12.02
C MET A 495 6.55 -10.54 -10.67
N TRP A 496 6.26 -9.82 -9.58
CA TRP A 496 6.22 -10.35 -8.22
C TRP A 496 5.13 -9.70 -7.37
N PRO A 497 4.51 -10.44 -6.42
CA PRO A 497 3.52 -9.89 -5.50
C PRO A 497 4.15 -8.91 -4.50
N CYS A 498 3.32 -8.24 -3.70
CA CYS A 498 3.79 -7.47 -2.55
C CYS A 498 3.54 -8.27 -1.25
N PHE A 499 4.39 -8.05 -0.25
CA PHE A 499 4.18 -8.54 1.12
C PHE A 499 4.22 -7.38 2.15
N TYR A 500 4.17 -6.14 1.65
CA TYR A 500 4.33 -4.89 2.41
C TYR A 500 3.06 -4.02 2.39
N GLY A 501 1.92 -4.65 2.14
CA GLY A 501 0.60 -4.04 2.11
C GLY A 501 -0.18 -4.36 0.84
N ILE A 502 0.19 -3.76 -0.30
CA ILE A 502 -0.50 -3.85 -1.61
C ILE A 502 -1.06 -5.26 -1.90
N ASP A 503 -2.40 -5.36 -2.01
CA ASP A 503 -3.09 -6.59 -2.42
C ASP A 503 -2.94 -6.79 -3.95
N PHE A 504 -1.76 -7.28 -4.31
CA PHE A 504 -1.46 -7.83 -5.63
C PHE A 504 -1.88 -9.30 -5.72
N ALA A 505 -2.24 -9.68 -6.95
CA ALA A 505 -2.48 -11.04 -7.34
C ALA A 505 -1.32 -12.00 -7.00
N THR A 506 -1.62 -13.30 -6.89
CA THR A 506 -0.58 -14.32 -6.73
C THR A 506 0.34 -14.33 -7.94
N ARG A 507 1.61 -14.72 -7.77
CA ARG A 507 2.61 -14.63 -8.85
C ARG A 507 2.21 -15.37 -10.14
N ALA A 508 1.42 -16.43 -10.04
CA ALA A 508 0.92 -17.20 -11.19
C ALA A 508 -0.20 -16.49 -11.98
N GLU A 509 -0.84 -15.48 -11.40
CA GLU A 509 -1.87 -14.65 -12.04
C GLU A 509 -1.29 -13.37 -12.67
N LEU A 510 -0.02 -13.02 -12.36
CA LEU A 510 0.66 -11.85 -12.91
C LEU A 510 1.03 -12.08 -14.37
N ILE A 511 0.47 -11.28 -15.29
CA ILE A 511 0.61 -11.50 -16.74
C ILE A 511 2.07 -11.45 -17.20
N ALA A 512 2.88 -10.55 -16.62
CA ALA A 512 4.30 -10.40 -16.92
C ALA A 512 5.21 -11.50 -16.33
N THR A 513 4.67 -12.45 -15.55
CA THR A 513 5.46 -13.62 -15.09
C THR A 513 5.59 -14.69 -16.19
N GLY A 514 4.64 -14.75 -17.13
CA GLY A 514 4.53 -15.84 -18.11
C GLY A 514 4.52 -15.41 -19.58
N MET A 515 4.67 -14.11 -19.88
CA MET A 515 4.58 -13.56 -21.24
C MET A 515 5.64 -12.48 -21.48
N SER A 516 6.20 -12.46 -22.69
CA SER A 516 6.98 -11.34 -23.23
C SER A 516 6.11 -10.10 -23.47
N VAL A 517 6.71 -8.92 -23.67
CA VAL A 517 5.97 -7.67 -23.93
C VAL A 517 5.13 -7.77 -25.21
N GLU A 518 5.64 -8.49 -26.20
CA GLU A 518 4.99 -8.81 -27.48
C GLU A 518 3.75 -9.70 -27.26
N GLU A 519 3.88 -10.77 -26.46
CA GLU A 519 2.75 -11.65 -26.11
C GLU A 519 1.70 -10.92 -25.27
N ILE A 520 2.12 -10.07 -24.31
CA ILE A 520 1.19 -9.21 -23.55
C ILE A 520 0.45 -8.28 -24.52
N CYS A 521 1.15 -7.61 -25.44
CA CYS A 521 0.57 -6.70 -26.44
C CYS A 521 -0.50 -7.40 -27.30
N GLN A 522 -0.19 -8.61 -27.79
CA GLN A 522 -1.15 -9.43 -28.53
C GLN A 522 -2.34 -9.84 -27.64
N SER A 523 -2.11 -10.24 -26.39
CA SER A 523 -3.16 -10.68 -25.47
C SER A 523 -4.14 -9.57 -25.06
N ILE A 524 -3.73 -8.30 -25.11
CA ILE A 524 -4.59 -7.13 -24.86
C ILE A 524 -5.18 -6.54 -26.16
N GLY A 525 -4.74 -7.01 -27.33
CA GLY A 525 -5.21 -6.55 -28.64
C GLY A 525 -4.72 -5.16 -29.05
N ALA A 526 -3.60 -4.69 -28.50
CA ALA A 526 -3.00 -3.38 -28.81
C ALA A 526 -2.05 -3.46 -30.02
N ASP A 527 -1.83 -2.34 -30.70
CA ASP A 527 -0.95 -2.26 -31.88
C ASP A 527 0.53 -2.05 -31.50
N SER A 528 0.80 -1.50 -30.31
CA SER A 528 2.11 -1.60 -29.64
C SER A 528 1.95 -1.45 -28.13
N LEU A 529 2.90 -2.01 -27.38
CA LEU A 529 3.00 -1.90 -25.92
C LEU A 529 4.41 -1.46 -25.53
N GLY A 530 4.52 -0.60 -24.51
CA GLY A 530 5.78 -0.22 -23.89
C GLY A 530 5.60 -0.04 -22.38
N PHE A 531 6.56 -0.49 -21.60
CA PHE A 531 6.62 -0.33 -20.14
C PHE A 531 7.84 0.53 -19.80
N LEU A 532 7.69 1.47 -18.88
CA LEU A 532 8.80 2.29 -18.42
C LEU A 532 9.91 1.41 -17.80
N SER A 533 11.16 1.66 -18.16
CA SER A 533 12.32 0.97 -17.58
C SER A 533 12.42 1.17 -16.06
N VAL A 534 13.10 0.25 -15.35
CA VAL A 534 13.34 0.39 -13.90
C VAL A 534 14.18 1.64 -13.64
N GLU A 535 15.17 1.86 -14.50
CA GLU A 535 16.09 2.99 -14.51
C GLU A 535 15.33 4.32 -14.72
N GLY A 536 14.42 4.37 -15.70
CA GLY A 536 13.56 5.52 -15.99
C GLY A 536 12.57 5.82 -14.86
N MET A 537 11.97 4.79 -14.26
CA MET A 537 11.10 4.92 -13.09
C MET A 537 11.87 5.46 -11.87
N VAL A 538 13.06 4.92 -11.57
CA VAL A 538 13.91 5.38 -10.46
C VAL A 538 14.34 6.83 -10.70
N ALA A 539 14.86 7.16 -11.89
CA ALA A 539 15.26 8.53 -12.22
C ALA A 539 14.09 9.51 -12.06
N ALA A 540 12.91 9.16 -12.58
CA ALA A 540 11.69 9.96 -12.44
C ALA A 540 11.12 9.99 -11.01
N SER A 541 11.51 9.08 -10.11
CA SER A 541 11.16 9.19 -8.68
C SER A 541 12.01 10.25 -7.95
N GLY A 542 13.15 10.65 -8.51
CA GLY A 542 14.13 11.52 -7.85
C GLY A 542 14.84 10.89 -6.65
N GLN A 543 14.59 9.61 -6.35
CA GLN A 543 15.21 8.85 -5.27
C GLN A 543 16.39 8.02 -5.79
N LYS A 544 17.21 7.49 -4.88
CA LYS A 544 18.24 6.51 -5.24
C LYS A 544 17.62 5.11 -5.35
N ALA A 545 18.22 4.26 -6.18
CA ALA A 545 17.77 2.87 -6.36
C ALA A 545 17.90 2.03 -5.07
N ASP A 546 18.93 2.28 -4.26
CA ASP A 546 19.21 1.62 -2.99
C ASP A 546 18.38 2.14 -1.81
N GLU A 547 17.61 3.22 -2.00
CA GLU A 547 16.67 3.77 -1.01
C GLU A 547 15.20 3.43 -1.32
N LEU A 548 14.94 2.62 -2.36
CA LEU A 548 13.61 2.24 -2.85
C LEU A 548 13.34 0.72 -2.75
N CYS A 549 12.17 0.35 -2.25
CA CYS A 549 11.63 -0.99 -2.44
C CYS A 549 11.06 -1.13 -3.87
N MET A 550 11.77 -1.88 -4.72
CA MET A 550 11.35 -2.24 -6.08
C MET A 550 10.95 -3.72 -6.25
N ALA A 551 10.77 -4.44 -5.13
CA ALA A 551 10.61 -5.90 -5.08
C ALA A 551 9.56 -6.50 -6.02
N CYS A 552 8.45 -5.79 -6.25
CA CYS A 552 7.38 -6.22 -7.14
C CYS A 552 7.79 -6.29 -8.63
N PHE A 553 8.87 -5.58 -9.00
CA PHE A 553 9.50 -5.62 -10.32
C PHE A 553 10.75 -6.53 -10.29
N THR A 554 11.64 -6.34 -9.32
CA THR A 554 12.96 -7.00 -9.30
C THR A 554 12.95 -8.42 -8.73
N GLY A 555 12.03 -8.71 -7.80
CA GLY A 555 12.05 -9.92 -6.96
C GLY A 555 13.03 -9.85 -5.78
N ASP A 556 13.71 -8.71 -5.60
CA ASP A 556 14.61 -8.47 -4.48
C ASP A 556 13.86 -7.75 -3.35
N TYR A 557 13.78 -8.39 -2.18
CA TYR A 557 12.94 -7.98 -1.05
C TYR A 557 13.82 -7.46 0.10
N PRO A 558 13.82 -6.15 0.40
CA PRO A 558 14.65 -5.60 1.50
C PRO A 558 14.29 -6.19 2.87
N ILE A 559 13.04 -6.65 3.04
CA ILE A 559 12.56 -7.37 4.21
C ILE A 559 12.09 -8.76 3.77
N PRO A 560 12.63 -9.87 4.29
CA PRO A 560 12.28 -11.21 3.83
C PRO A 560 10.76 -11.50 3.86
N PRO A 561 10.22 -12.13 2.79
CA PRO A 561 8.82 -12.52 2.73
C PRO A 561 8.52 -13.70 3.69
N PRO A 562 7.23 -13.98 4.01
CA PRO A 562 6.85 -14.96 5.01
C PRO A 562 7.43 -16.37 4.77
N VAL A 563 8.14 -16.91 5.76
CA VAL A 563 8.95 -18.14 5.62
C VAL A 563 8.13 -19.44 5.74
N ARG A 564 6.95 -19.52 5.09
CA ARG A 564 6.27 -20.77 4.67
C ARG A 564 4.98 -20.49 3.87
N SER A 565 4.99 -20.96 2.62
CA SER A 565 3.93 -20.86 1.61
C SER A 565 3.72 -19.47 1.00
N LEU A 566 3.65 -19.42 -0.33
CA LEU A 566 3.30 -18.22 -1.12
C LEU A 566 1.79 -17.96 -1.12
N THR A 567 1.14 -18.11 0.04
CA THR A 567 -0.31 -17.91 0.19
C THR A 567 -0.60 -17.09 1.45
N ALA A 568 -1.25 -15.94 1.26
CA ALA A 568 -1.87 -15.14 2.32
C ALA A 568 -3.16 -15.83 2.85
N ALA A 569 -3.05 -17.12 3.20
CA ALA A 569 -4.15 -17.92 3.69
C ALA A 569 -4.55 -17.44 5.09
N ALA A 570 -5.74 -16.82 5.18
CA ALA A 570 -6.29 -16.25 6.40
C ALA A 570 -6.23 -17.25 7.57
N ILE A 571 -5.89 -16.73 8.75
CA ILE A 571 -5.71 -17.53 9.97
C ILE A 571 -7.05 -18.21 10.34
N PRO A 572 -7.13 -19.55 10.37
CA PRO A 572 -8.40 -20.24 10.62
C PRO A 572 -8.76 -20.23 12.11
N VAL A 573 -9.57 -19.24 12.52
CA VAL A 573 -10.08 -19.11 13.89
C VAL A 573 -11.04 -20.27 14.21
N ARG A 574 -10.56 -21.24 15.02
CA ARG A 574 -11.30 -22.45 15.41
C ARG A 574 -11.94 -22.34 16.81
N ARG A 575 -12.75 -21.30 17.05
CA ARG A 575 -13.87 -21.28 18.04
C ARG A 575 -14.65 -19.98 17.89
N VAL A 576 -15.97 -20.06 18.03
CA VAL A 576 -16.85 -18.90 18.21
C VAL A 576 -17.44 -19.01 19.62
N PRO A 577 -17.26 -18.01 20.51
CA PRO A 577 -17.85 -18.03 21.85
C PRO A 577 -19.38 -18.21 21.80
N THR A 578 -19.90 -19.09 22.66
CA THR A 578 -21.33 -19.49 22.63
C THR A 578 -22.31 -18.35 22.93
N ALA A 579 -21.85 -17.24 23.52
CA ALA A 579 -22.63 -16.05 23.79
C ALA A 579 -23.35 -15.46 22.55
N TYR A 580 -22.77 -15.62 21.35
CA TYR A 580 -23.30 -15.05 20.11
C TYR A 580 -24.12 -16.04 19.25
N ARG A 581 -24.62 -17.16 19.83
CA ARG A 581 -25.56 -18.06 19.13
C ARG A 581 -27.04 -17.60 19.14
N GLY A 582 -27.36 -16.49 19.83
CA GLY A 582 -28.72 -15.97 19.90
C GLY A 582 -29.27 -15.47 18.56
N ARG A 583 -30.58 -15.66 18.33
CA ARG A 583 -31.37 -15.08 17.22
C ARG A 583 -31.00 -15.46 15.77
N ARG A 584 -30.54 -16.70 15.51
CA ARG A 584 -30.68 -17.29 14.15
C ARG A 584 -30.89 -18.80 14.06
N ARG A 585 -31.34 -19.46 15.14
CA ARG A 585 -31.65 -20.90 15.14
C ARG A 585 -33.01 -21.31 15.74
N GLU A 586 -33.62 -20.52 16.60
CA GLU A 586 -34.89 -20.91 17.25
C GLU A 586 -36.13 -20.75 16.35
N GLU A 587 -36.05 -19.92 15.30
CA GLU A 587 -37.13 -19.79 14.30
C GLU A 587 -37.06 -20.84 13.18
N ALA A 588 -36.00 -21.65 13.11
CA ALA A 588 -35.79 -22.64 12.04
C ALA A 588 -36.52 -23.97 12.30
N ASP A 589 -36.60 -24.41 13.55
CA ASP A 589 -37.06 -25.78 13.91
C ASP A 589 -38.57 -25.89 14.22
N HIS A 590 -39.36 -24.83 13.96
CA HIS A 590 -40.81 -24.81 14.21
C HIS A 590 -41.69 -24.34 13.02
N ALA A 591 -41.11 -24.22 11.82
CA ALA A 591 -41.78 -23.69 10.63
C ALA A 591 -42.43 -24.74 9.71
N ASP A 592 -42.92 -25.88 10.22
CA ASP A 592 -43.77 -26.80 9.43
C ASP A 592 -45.23 -26.29 9.37
N ARG A 593 -45.41 -25.16 8.66
CA ARG A 593 -46.73 -24.63 8.26
C ARG A 593 -46.66 -24.01 6.87
N THR A 594 -47.39 -24.61 5.93
CA THR A 594 -47.55 -24.12 4.56
C THR A 594 -48.34 -22.81 4.53
N VAL A 595 -47.73 -21.75 4.01
CA VAL A 595 -48.40 -20.48 3.70
C VAL A 595 -48.83 -20.50 2.23
N PRO A 596 -50.11 -20.22 1.89
CA PRO A 596 -50.59 -20.29 0.52
C PRO A 596 -50.07 -19.11 -0.34
N PRO A 597 -49.93 -19.29 -1.67
CA PRO A 597 -49.43 -18.25 -2.55
C PRO A 597 -50.43 -17.10 -2.71
N GLY A 598 -50.10 -15.91 -2.19
CA GLY A 598 -50.94 -14.71 -2.36
C GLY A 598 -50.51 -13.45 -1.61
N SER A 599 -49.58 -13.51 -0.65
CA SER A 599 -49.27 -12.39 0.26
C SER A 599 -47.82 -11.89 0.17
N ILE A 600 -47.42 -11.32 -0.97
CA ILE A 600 -46.23 -10.46 -1.08
C ILE A 600 -46.59 -9.20 -1.85
N THR A 601 -47.00 -8.15 -1.15
CA THR A 601 -47.14 -6.80 -1.71
C THR A 601 -45.78 -6.15 -1.88
N ARG A 602 -45.34 -5.96 -3.13
CA ARG A 602 -44.22 -5.07 -3.45
C ARG A 602 -44.66 -3.61 -3.37
N PRO A 603 -43.79 -2.67 -2.97
CA PRO A 603 -44.01 -1.25 -3.25
C PRO A 603 -44.05 -1.01 -4.76
N ASP A 604 -44.99 -0.20 -5.22
CA ASP A 604 -45.01 0.32 -6.58
C ASP A 604 -44.20 1.64 -6.64
N LEU A 605 -43.49 1.86 -7.74
CA LEU A 605 -42.66 3.05 -8.00
C LEU A 605 -43.22 3.91 -9.15
N ALA A 606 -44.46 3.65 -9.60
CA ALA A 606 -45.10 4.37 -10.71
C ALA A 606 -45.77 5.71 -10.34
N SER A 607 -45.85 6.08 -9.05
CA SER A 607 -46.49 7.33 -8.61
C SER A 607 -45.52 8.52 -8.53
N GLY A 608 -45.70 9.50 -9.42
CA GLY A 608 -44.92 10.74 -9.46
C GLY A 608 -45.22 11.73 -8.32
N SER A 609 -44.41 12.79 -8.24
CA SER A 609 -44.42 13.80 -7.19
C SER A 609 -45.78 14.50 -7.00
N PRO A 610 -46.26 14.67 -5.75
CA PRO A 610 -47.29 15.65 -5.43
C PRO A 610 -46.76 17.07 -5.61
N LEU A 611 -47.54 17.92 -6.27
CA LEU A 611 -47.33 19.36 -6.30
C LEU A 611 -47.66 19.97 -4.93
N GLY A 612 -46.96 21.03 -4.53
CA GLY A 612 -47.27 21.76 -3.30
C GLY A 612 -48.31 22.87 -3.51
N SER A 613 -49.14 23.12 -2.49
CA SER A 613 -49.85 24.40 -2.32
C SER A 613 -50.34 24.61 -0.88
N THR A 614 -50.03 25.79 -0.33
CA THR A 614 -50.79 26.58 0.66
C THR A 614 -51.92 25.93 1.47
N THR A 615 -51.81 25.99 2.79
CA THR A 615 -52.53 26.99 3.62
C THR A 615 -51.62 27.45 4.75
#